data_AF-A0A6J6J7V1-F1
#
_entry.id   AF-A0A6J6J7V1-F1
#
_cell.length_a   1.000
_cell.length_b   1.000
_cell.length_c   1.000
_cell.angle_alpha   90.00
_cell.angle_beta   90.00
_cell.angle_gamma   90.00
#
_symmetry.space_group_name_H-M   'P 1'
#
loop_
_entity.id
_entity.type
_entity.pdbx_description
1 polymer ?
#
loop_
_entity_poly.entity_id
_entity_poly.type
_entity_poly.pdbx_seq_one_letter_code
_entity_poly.pdbx_strand_id
1 'polypeptide(L)'
;MADENSPAEMHSDSLYRRAISRRSVLAGAAAFGAVLAVPALACGGKSDKDVFSSTTQVPGTTAPSGGSSTSAKASGSGVPIPASGQVAIDFTYAATEGGRAKNPYIAVWVETAAGEFVDTISLWYSSGENERYLSDMRSWMSSSGGTDKSMSSATRNAGSYSVAWDGKDASGQKMPQGDYLFFIECAREKGPYEVISQPLTIAAVPSSASPADKGEISKVLMTYIP
;
A
#
# COMPACT_ATOMS: atom_id res chain seq x y z
N MET A 1 -16.15 -6.27 -53.36
CA MET A 1 -15.02 -6.72 -52.51
C MET A 1 -15.06 -5.85 -51.26
N ALA A 2 -15.62 -6.24 -50.12
CA ALA A 2 -15.21 -7.33 -49.20
C ALA A 2 -13.69 -7.29 -48.97
N ASP A 3 -13.10 -7.28 -47.78
CA ASP A 3 -13.45 -7.35 -46.34
C ASP A 3 -12.13 -6.89 -45.65
N GLU A 4 -12.03 -6.35 -44.43
CA GLU A 4 -11.78 -7.11 -43.17
C GLU A 4 -11.04 -6.13 -42.23
N ASN A 5 -11.70 -5.50 -41.25
CA ASN A 5 -11.84 -5.95 -39.86
C ASN A 5 -10.54 -6.44 -39.19
N SER A 6 -9.91 -5.62 -38.34
CA SER A 6 -9.23 -6.11 -37.12
C SER A 6 -8.93 -4.98 -36.11
N PRO A 7 -9.69 -4.88 -35.01
CA PRO A 7 -9.28 -4.22 -33.78
C PRO A 7 -8.68 -5.26 -32.82
N ALA A 8 -7.38 -5.20 -32.57
CA ALA A 8 -6.71 -6.13 -31.66
C ALA A 8 -5.71 -5.42 -30.74
N GLU A 9 -6.21 -4.67 -29.75
CA GLU A 9 -5.51 -4.46 -28.47
C GLU A 9 -6.54 -4.20 -27.35
N MET A 10 -7.39 -5.19 -27.07
CA MET A 10 -8.33 -5.19 -25.93
C MET A 10 -8.28 -6.52 -25.15
N HIS A 11 -7.10 -7.07 -24.88
CA HIS A 11 -6.98 -8.33 -24.13
C HIS A 11 -5.93 -8.37 -23.01
N SER A 12 -5.30 -7.24 -22.65
CA SER A 12 -4.33 -7.20 -21.53
C SER A 12 -4.95 -6.89 -20.16
N ASP A 13 -6.23 -6.51 -20.06
CA ASP A 13 -6.80 -5.97 -18.82
C ASP A 13 -7.33 -7.00 -17.81
N SER A 14 -7.54 -8.26 -18.22
CA SER A 14 -8.23 -9.24 -17.33
C SER A 14 -7.30 -9.98 -16.36
N LEU A 15 -5.99 -10.02 -16.62
CA LEU A 15 -5.04 -10.80 -15.80
C LEU A 15 -4.42 -10.01 -14.63
N TYR A 16 -4.64 -8.69 -14.56
CA TYR A 16 -4.07 -7.86 -13.49
C TYR A 16 -4.96 -7.76 -12.23
N ARG A 17 -6.18 -8.30 -12.27
CA ARG A 17 -7.11 -8.29 -11.14
C ARG A 17 -6.91 -9.48 -10.22
N ARG A 18 -5.79 -9.48 -9.51
CA ARG A 18 -5.68 -10.23 -8.25
C ARG A 18 -5.14 -9.30 -7.20
N ALA A 19 -6.05 -8.54 -6.58
CA ALA A 19 -5.77 -7.74 -5.40
C ALA A 19 -5.17 -8.67 -4.33
N ILE A 20 -3.85 -8.60 -4.16
CA ILE A 20 -3.20 -9.20 -3.01
C ILE A 20 -3.58 -8.30 -1.84
N SER A 21 -4.56 -8.73 -1.04
CA SER A 21 -4.80 -8.14 0.28
C SER A 21 -3.52 -8.29 1.09
N ARG A 22 -2.73 -7.21 1.17
CA ARG A 22 -1.51 -7.17 1.97
C ARG A 22 -1.94 -6.94 3.42
N ARG A 23 -2.37 -8.01 4.09
CA ARG A 23 -2.45 -8.01 5.55
C ARG A 23 -1.05 -7.80 6.09
N SER A 24 -0.75 -6.58 6.53
CA SER A 24 0.38 -6.30 7.39
C SER A 24 0.21 -7.11 8.68
N VAL A 25 1.06 -8.12 8.87
CA VAL A 25 1.20 -8.78 10.17
C VAL A 25 1.91 -7.77 11.06
N LEU A 26 1.14 -7.04 11.85
CA LEU A 26 1.65 -6.29 13.00
C LEU A 26 2.27 -7.32 13.96
N ALA A 27 3.59 -7.51 13.87
CA ALA A 27 4.34 -8.12 14.95
C ALA A 27 4.36 -7.12 16.11
N GLY A 28 3.40 -7.29 17.02
CA GLY A 28 3.29 -6.50 18.23
C GLY A 28 4.54 -6.65 19.10
N ALA A 29 5.11 -5.51 19.50
CA ALA A 29 5.98 -5.44 20.66
C ALA A 29 5.27 -4.58 21.70
N ALA A 30 4.37 -5.23 22.44
CA ALA A 30 3.86 -4.69 23.69
C ALA A 30 3.94 -5.76 24.77
N ALA A 31 4.64 -5.36 25.84
CA ALA A 31 4.40 -5.75 27.23
C ALA A 31 5.18 -6.98 27.75
N PHE A 32 5.49 -7.14 29.04
CA PHE A 32 4.98 -6.53 30.27
C PHE A 32 6.09 -6.46 31.34
N GLY A 33 5.96 -5.50 32.25
CA GLY A 33 6.66 -5.48 33.52
C GLY A 33 6.30 -6.66 34.44
N ALA A 34 7.16 -6.88 35.41
CA ALA A 34 7.20 -7.98 36.36
C ALA A 34 5.91 -8.22 37.19
N VAL A 35 5.71 -9.46 37.67
CA VAL A 35 5.70 -9.85 39.11
C VAL A 35 5.25 -11.32 39.30
N LEU A 36 6.14 -12.09 39.93
CA LEU A 36 6.04 -13.24 40.87
C LEU A 36 4.84 -14.23 40.91
N ALA A 37 5.23 -15.53 40.93
CA ALA A 37 4.97 -16.55 41.97
C ALA A 37 3.99 -17.74 41.72
N VAL A 38 4.62 -18.93 41.71
CA VAL A 38 4.29 -20.24 42.34
C VAL A 38 3.39 -21.26 41.59
N PRO A 39 3.77 -22.57 41.56
CA PRO A 39 3.14 -23.62 40.74
C PRO A 39 2.15 -24.51 41.53
N ALA A 40 1.22 -25.16 40.84
CA ALA A 40 0.51 -26.33 41.36
C ALA A 40 0.16 -27.34 40.26
N LEU A 41 0.58 -28.59 40.50
CA LEU A 41 0.22 -29.81 39.76
C LEU A 41 -1.27 -30.13 39.91
N ALA A 42 -1.90 -30.63 38.85
CA ALA A 42 -3.01 -31.60 38.95
C ALA A 42 -3.09 -32.48 37.69
N CYS A 43 -3.11 -33.80 37.90
CA CYS A 43 -3.25 -34.86 36.90
C CYS A 43 -4.72 -35.32 36.76
N GLY A 44 -5.03 -35.92 35.60
CA GLY A 44 -6.13 -36.89 35.40
C GLY A 44 -7.39 -36.28 34.75
N GLY A 45 -8.06 -36.90 33.78
CA GLY A 45 -7.92 -38.20 33.14
C GLY A 45 -9.01 -38.42 32.08
N LYS A 46 -8.67 -39.19 31.04
CA LYS A 46 -9.45 -40.21 30.33
C LYS A 46 -10.95 -39.97 30.04
N SER A 47 -11.33 -39.95 28.76
CA SER A 47 -11.98 -41.08 28.06
C SER A 47 -12.90 -40.63 26.91
N ASP A 48 -12.50 -41.06 25.72
CA ASP A 48 -13.26 -41.43 24.53
C ASP A 48 -14.76 -41.63 24.71
N LYS A 49 -15.56 -41.12 23.75
CA LYS A 49 -16.65 -41.88 23.11
C LYS A 49 -17.32 -41.12 21.95
N ASP A 50 -17.30 -41.81 20.80
CA ASP A 50 -18.22 -41.80 19.65
C ASP A 50 -18.31 -40.49 18.82
N VAL A 51 -18.45 -40.49 17.49
CA VAL A 51 -19.29 -41.30 16.61
C VAL A 51 -18.70 -41.21 15.19
N PHE A 52 -18.41 -42.36 14.58
CA PHE A 52 -18.18 -42.47 13.13
C PHE A 52 -19.54 -42.70 12.47
N SER A 53 -20.06 -41.72 11.75
CA SER A 53 -21.21 -41.92 10.87
C SER A 53 -20.87 -41.37 9.50
N SER A 54 -20.52 -42.30 8.62
CA SER A 54 -20.25 -42.10 7.22
C SER A 54 -21.55 -41.76 6.50
N THR A 55 -21.73 -40.51 6.07
CA THR A 55 -22.65 -40.12 5.01
C THR A 55 -22.21 -38.76 4.49
N THR A 56 -21.48 -38.74 3.37
CA THR A 56 -21.34 -37.51 2.57
C THR A 56 -22.26 -37.65 1.37
N GLN A 57 -23.45 -37.07 1.55
CA GLN A 57 -24.40 -36.77 0.50
C GLN A 57 -23.91 -35.51 -0.25
N VAL A 58 -23.77 -35.61 -1.57
CA VAL A 58 -23.67 -34.44 -2.46
C VAL A 58 -25.09 -33.93 -2.70
N PRO A 59 -25.35 -32.62 -2.52
CA PRO A 59 -25.87 -31.89 -3.68
C PRO A 59 -25.48 -30.40 -3.73
N GLY A 60 -25.36 -29.89 -4.95
CA GLY A 60 -25.81 -28.53 -5.26
C GLY A 60 -24.75 -27.43 -5.22
N THR A 61 -23.97 -27.34 -6.29
CA THR A 61 -23.35 -26.07 -6.72
C THR A 61 -24.45 -25.02 -6.90
N THR A 62 -24.54 -24.09 -5.95
CA THR A 62 -25.23 -22.82 -6.18
C THR A 62 -24.18 -21.72 -6.11
N ALA A 63 -23.86 -21.17 -7.27
CA ALA A 63 -23.01 -20.00 -7.40
C ALA A 63 -23.66 -18.78 -6.74
N PRO A 64 -22.96 -18.00 -5.91
CA PRO A 64 -23.40 -16.65 -5.62
C PRO A 64 -23.06 -15.78 -6.84
N SER A 65 -24.09 -15.42 -7.61
CA SER A 65 -24.02 -14.38 -8.63
C SER A 65 -23.81 -13.02 -7.95
N GLY A 66 -22.80 -12.30 -8.41
CA GLY A 66 -22.90 -10.86 -8.64
C GLY A 66 -23.23 -10.00 -7.43
N GLY A 67 -22.40 -10.04 -6.39
CA GLY A 67 -22.23 -8.89 -5.52
C GLY A 67 -21.35 -7.87 -6.24
N SER A 68 -21.96 -6.86 -6.86
CA SER A 68 -21.26 -5.67 -7.32
C SER A 68 -20.55 -5.05 -6.12
N SER A 69 -19.25 -5.30 -5.99
CA SER A 69 -18.38 -4.49 -5.15
C SER A 69 -18.21 -3.15 -5.85
N THR A 70 -19.18 -2.26 -5.66
CA THR A 70 -18.89 -0.84 -5.71
C THR A 70 -17.73 -0.62 -4.76
N SER A 71 -16.57 -0.18 -5.26
CA SER A 71 -15.53 0.41 -4.43
C SER A 71 -16.20 1.54 -3.64
N ALA A 72 -16.57 1.23 -2.40
CA ALA A 72 -17.10 2.21 -1.48
C ALA A 72 -15.89 3.08 -1.12
N LYS A 73 -15.89 4.29 -1.66
CA LYS A 73 -14.95 5.35 -1.32
C LYS A 73 -14.86 5.48 0.20
N ALA A 74 -13.65 5.40 0.74
CA ALA A 74 -13.35 5.52 2.17
C ALA A 74 -13.64 6.94 2.70
N SER A 75 -14.91 7.34 2.78
CA SER A 75 -15.33 8.46 3.62
C SER A 75 -15.68 7.92 5.00
N GLY A 76 -14.66 7.72 5.84
CA GLY A 76 -14.88 7.34 7.23
C GLY A 76 -15.58 8.44 8.02
N SER A 77 -16.57 8.08 8.84
CA SER A 77 -17.32 8.99 9.71
C SER A 77 -16.53 9.42 10.97
N GLY A 78 -15.33 9.96 10.79
CA GLY A 78 -14.45 10.42 11.87
C GLY A 78 -14.30 11.94 11.89
N VAL A 79 -13.63 12.45 12.93
CA VAL A 79 -13.20 13.87 12.98
C VAL A 79 -12.29 14.12 11.77
N PRO A 80 -12.61 15.07 10.87
CA PRO A 80 -11.78 15.32 9.71
C PRO A 80 -10.40 15.83 10.11
N ILE A 81 -9.37 15.52 9.32
CA ILE A 81 -8.06 16.12 9.46
C ILE A 81 -8.22 17.66 9.31
N PRO A 82 -7.66 18.46 10.24
CA PRO A 82 -7.74 19.91 10.19
C PRO A 82 -7.22 20.46 8.86
N ALA A 83 -7.67 21.66 8.47
CA ALA A 83 -7.27 22.27 7.20
C ALA A 83 -5.75 22.49 7.10
N SER A 84 -5.11 22.85 8.23
CA SER A 84 -3.66 22.97 8.41
C SER A 84 -2.92 21.64 8.46
N GLY A 85 -3.63 20.55 8.70
CA GLY A 85 -3.07 19.22 8.91
C GLY A 85 -2.36 18.71 7.67
N GLN A 86 -1.07 18.41 7.82
CA GLN A 86 -0.22 17.91 6.73
C GLN A 86 0.78 16.87 7.23
N VAL A 87 1.12 15.93 6.36
CA VAL A 87 2.21 14.96 6.58
C VAL A 87 3.34 15.28 5.63
N ALA A 88 4.48 15.73 6.17
CA ALA A 88 5.71 15.86 5.43
C ALA A 88 6.44 14.51 5.37
N ILE A 89 6.93 14.14 4.19
CA ILE A 89 7.66 12.92 3.91
C ILE A 89 8.98 13.32 3.28
N ASP A 90 10.04 13.25 4.09
CA ASP A 90 11.40 13.51 3.67
C ASP A 90 12.10 12.18 3.39
N PHE A 91 12.86 12.09 2.29
CA PHE A 91 13.66 10.93 1.97
C PHE A 91 14.83 11.29 1.07
N THR A 92 15.88 10.47 1.09
CA THR A 92 17.02 10.55 0.18
C THR A 92 16.97 9.39 -0.80
N TYR A 93 17.06 9.70 -2.09
CA TYR A 93 17.35 8.73 -3.14
C TYR A 93 18.83 8.81 -3.53
N ALA A 94 19.53 7.68 -3.50
CA ALA A 94 20.90 7.55 -3.97
C ALA A 94 21.05 6.26 -4.77
N ALA A 95 21.35 6.38 -6.07
CA ALA A 95 21.58 5.23 -6.93
C ALA A 95 22.82 4.45 -6.46
N THR A 96 22.69 3.14 -6.32
CA THR A 96 23.83 2.24 -6.11
C THR A 96 24.63 2.14 -7.41
N GLU A 97 25.97 2.14 -7.30
CA GLU A 97 26.90 2.30 -8.43
C GLU A 97 26.63 1.35 -9.61
N GLY A 98 26.67 1.90 -10.82
CA GLY A 98 26.47 1.17 -12.07
C GLY A 98 26.36 2.07 -13.30
N GLY A 99 27.49 2.64 -13.74
CA GLY A 99 27.57 3.40 -15.00
C GLY A 99 26.59 4.57 -15.13
N ARG A 100 26.09 4.83 -16.34
CA ARG A 100 25.06 5.86 -16.62
C ARG A 100 23.69 5.41 -16.06
N ALA A 101 23.53 5.45 -14.75
CA ALA A 101 22.26 5.16 -14.08
C ALA A 101 21.17 6.12 -14.59
N LYS A 102 20.00 5.56 -14.92
CA LYS A 102 18.82 6.34 -15.27
C LYS A 102 18.17 6.87 -13.99
N ASN A 103 17.48 8.01 -14.12
CA ASN A 103 16.68 8.54 -13.02
C ASN A 103 15.58 7.53 -12.66
N PRO A 104 15.31 7.32 -11.36
CA PRO A 104 14.33 6.36 -10.91
C PRO A 104 12.92 6.86 -11.17
N TYR A 105 12.01 5.90 -11.22
CA TYR A 105 10.58 6.15 -11.05
C TYR A 105 10.27 6.00 -9.57
N ILE A 106 9.59 6.99 -9.02
CA ILE A 106 9.23 7.01 -7.60
C ILE A 106 7.75 7.31 -7.47
N ALA A 107 7.05 6.49 -6.68
CA ALA A 107 5.68 6.73 -6.29
C ALA A 107 5.60 6.83 -4.76
N VAL A 108 4.94 7.88 -4.28
CA VAL A 108 4.61 8.08 -2.87
C VAL A 108 3.11 8.15 -2.77
N TRP A 109 2.51 7.27 -1.97
CA TRP A 109 1.06 7.18 -1.80
C TRP A 109 0.68 6.83 -0.37
N VAL A 110 -0.60 7.01 -0.08
CA VAL A 110 -1.21 6.71 1.22
C VAL A 110 -2.37 5.75 1.05
N GLU A 111 -2.49 4.82 1.99
CA GLU A 111 -3.62 3.92 2.16
C GLU A 111 -4.19 4.07 3.57
N THR A 112 -5.46 3.72 3.74
CA THR A 112 -6.06 3.55 5.06
C THR A 112 -5.44 2.35 5.78
N ALA A 113 -5.63 2.23 7.11
CA ALA A 113 -5.26 1.02 7.84
C ALA A 113 -5.90 -0.27 7.31
N ALA A 114 -7.00 -0.17 6.55
CA ALA A 114 -7.64 -1.31 5.88
C ALA A 114 -6.96 -1.72 4.56
N GLY A 115 -5.95 -0.96 4.10
CA GLY A 115 -5.27 -1.16 2.82
C GLY A 115 -6.06 -0.61 1.63
N GLU A 116 -6.96 0.34 1.87
CA GLU A 116 -7.69 1.03 0.80
C GLU A 116 -6.89 2.24 0.34
N PHE A 117 -6.74 2.38 -0.98
CA PHE A 117 -6.07 3.53 -1.58
C PHE A 117 -6.78 4.84 -1.23
N VAL A 118 -6.01 5.83 -0.80
CA VAL A 118 -6.51 7.16 -0.44
C VAL A 118 -6.11 8.19 -1.50
N ASP A 119 -4.81 8.33 -1.76
CA ASP A 119 -4.28 9.31 -2.71
C ASP A 119 -2.83 9.01 -3.14
N THR A 120 -2.47 9.46 -4.34
CA THR A 120 -1.09 9.48 -4.84
C THR A 120 -0.46 10.85 -4.52
N ILE A 121 0.38 10.90 -3.50
CA ILE A 121 1.02 12.12 -3.00
C ILE A 121 2.05 12.67 -3.99
N SER A 122 2.85 11.78 -4.59
CA SER A 122 3.82 12.17 -5.60
C SER A 122 4.12 11.03 -6.54
N LEU A 123 4.22 11.33 -7.84
CA LEU A 123 4.58 10.36 -8.86
C LEU A 123 5.63 10.96 -9.79
N TRP A 124 6.81 10.35 -9.84
CA TRP A 124 7.91 10.75 -10.72
C TRP A 124 8.11 9.66 -11.77
N TYR A 125 7.86 9.97 -13.03
CA TYR A 125 8.20 9.07 -14.14
C TYR A 125 8.52 9.87 -15.41
N SER A 126 9.05 9.19 -16.42
CA SER A 126 9.28 9.77 -17.75
C SER A 126 8.22 9.25 -18.71
N SER A 127 7.41 10.15 -19.27
CA SER A 127 6.47 9.82 -20.34
C SER A 127 7.19 9.49 -21.65
N GLY A 128 6.47 8.89 -22.62
CA GLY A 128 6.99 8.51 -23.94
C GLY A 128 7.60 7.11 -23.97
N GLU A 129 8.71 6.92 -24.69
CA GLU A 129 9.38 5.61 -24.88
C GLU A 129 9.79 4.91 -23.57
N ASN A 130 9.90 5.69 -22.47
CA ASN A 130 10.29 5.18 -21.17
C ASN A 130 9.11 4.78 -20.28
N GLU A 131 7.85 5.06 -20.67
CA GLU A 131 6.66 4.67 -19.88
C GLU A 131 6.56 3.15 -19.69
N ARG A 132 7.30 2.36 -20.48
CA ARG A 132 7.46 0.91 -20.27
C ARG A 132 7.81 0.53 -18.83
N TYR A 133 8.59 1.35 -18.13
CA TYR A 133 8.99 1.10 -16.74
C TYR A 133 7.94 1.50 -15.72
N LEU A 134 6.86 2.17 -16.12
CA LEU A 134 5.73 2.42 -15.24
C LEU A 134 5.04 1.12 -14.85
N SER A 135 5.10 0.09 -15.71
CA SER A 135 4.62 -1.26 -15.39
C SER A 135 5.40 -1.93 -14.25
N ASP A 136 6.64 -1.50 -13.99
CA ASP A 136 7.44 -2.00 -12.88
C ASP A 136 7.02 -1.39 -11.52
N MET A 137 6.24 -0.30 -11.51
CA MET A 137 5.62 0.30 -10.31
C MET A 137 4.42 -0.54 -9.84
N ARG A 138 4.65 -1.83 -9.59
CA ARG A 138 3.59 -2.83 -9.37
C ARG A 138 2.77 -2.57 -8.11
N SER A 139 3.40 -2.08 -7.03
CA SER A 139 2.68 -1.86 -5.78
C SER A 139 1.73 -0.67 -5.90
N TRP A 140 2.23 0.45 -6.39
CA TRP A 140 1.43 1.64 -6.67
C TRP A 140 0.35 1.36 -7.72
N MET A 141 0.69 0.74 -8.87
CA MET A 141 -0.31 0.41 -9.91
C MET A 141 -1.42 -0.50 -9.36
N SER A 142 -1.09 -1.45 -8.48
CA SER A 142 -2.09 -2.31 -7.84
C SER A 142 -2.98 -1.55 -6.85
N SER A 143 -2.48 -0.47 -6.24
CA SER A 143 -3.20 0.31 -5.23
C SER A 143 -4.06 1.40 -5.87
N SER A 144 -3.45 2.24 -6.73
CA SER A 144 -4.13 3.36 -7.41
C SER A 144 -4.96 2.93 -8.61
N GLY A 145 -4.75 1.72 -9.15
CA GLY A 145 -5.33 1.32 -10.43
C GLY A 145 -4.76 2.08 -11.64
N GLY A 146 -3.70 2.89 -11.45
CA GLY A 146 -3.04 3.64 -12.51
C GLY A 146 -3.83 4.85 -13.04
N THR A 147 -4.86 5.33 -12.32
CA THR A 147 -5.71 6.45 -12.75
C THR A 147 -5.07 7.82 -12.55
N ASP A 148 -4.06 7.93 -11.69
CA ASP A 148 -3.51 9.22 -11.24
C ASP A 148 -2.28 9.69 -12.03
N LYS A 149 -2.12 9.21 -13.27
CA LYS A 149 -0.98 9.55 -14.13
C LYS A 149 -0.85 11.05 -14.42
N SER A 150 -1.90 11.85 -14.22
CA SER A 150 -1.90 13.30 -14.44
C SER A 150 -1.14 14.10 -13.39
N MET A 151 -0.86 13.51 -12.21
CA MET A 151 -0.07 14.17 -11.13
C MET A 151 1.44 13.99 -11.28
N SER A 152 1.88 13.54 -12.46
CA SER A 152 3.26 13.16 -12.69
C SER A 152 4.21 14.34 -12.83
N SER A 153 5.34 14.28 -12.14
CA SER A 153 6.50 15.12 -12.39
C SER A 153 7.58 14.36 -13.15
N ALA A 154 8.48 15.08 -13.81
CA ALA A 154 9.67 14.49 -14.41
C ALA A 154 10.52 13.77 -13.36
N THR A 155 11.15 12.66 -13.76
CA THR A 155 12.09 11.91 -12.93
C THR A 155 13.22 12.80 -12.41
N ARG A 156 13.60 12.63 -11.13
CA ARG A 156 14.61 13.45 -10.46
C ARG A 156 15.91 12.68 -10.25
N ASN A 157 17.03 13.39 -10.12
CA ASN A 157 18.36 12.77 -9.93
C ASN A 157 18.54 12.20 -8.50
N ALA A 158 19.73 11.71 -8.16
CA ALA A 158 20.07 11.44 -6.75
C ALA A 158 19.98 12.74 -5.92
N GLY A 159 19.41 12.66 -4.72
CA GLY A 159 19.18 13.83 -3.87
C GLY A 159 18.24 13.57 -2.71
N SER A 160 18.08 14.59 -1.86
CA SER A 160 17.09 14.61 -0.80
C SER A 160 15.84 15.36 -1.25
N TYR A 161 14.68 14.82 -0.91
CA TYR A 161 13.39 15.28 -1.35
C TYR A 161 12.42 15.37 -0.18
N SER A 162 11.48 16.31 -0.31
CA SER A 162 10.37 16.48 0.62
C SER A 162 9.09 16.55 -0.21
N VAL A 163 8.11 15.72 0.15
CA VAL A 163 6.76 15.74 -0.40
C VAL A 163 5.77 15.83 0.76
N ALA A 164 4.57 16.37 0.52
CA ALA A 164 3.59 16.55 1.57
C ALA A 164 2.21 16.05 1.16
N TRP A 165 1.54 15.35 2.07
CA TRP A 165 0.13 15.01 1.96
C TRP A 165 -0.70 16.00 2.77
N ASP A 166 -1.72 16.58 2.14
CA ASP A 166 -2.59 17.58 2.77
C ASP A 166 -3.80 16.96 3.48
N GLY A 167 -3.80 15.64 3.70
CA GLY A 167 -4.88 14.96 4.40
C GLY A 167 -6.14 14.75 3.55
N LYS A 168 -6.08 14.89 2.22
CA LYS A 168 -7.22 14.67 1.32
C LYS A 168 -7.11 13.34 0.56
N ASP A 169 -8.25 12.82 0.13
CA ASP A 169 -8.31 11.75 -0.86
C ASP A 169 -8.08 12.28 -2.29
N ALA A 170 -7.96 11.36 -3.26
CA ALA A 170 -7.83 11.67 -4.68
C ALA A 170 -9.00 12.49 -5.27
N SER A 171 -10.13 12.61 -4.56
CA SER A 171 -11.26 13.46 -4.94
C SER A 171 -11.24 14.86 -4.30
N GLY A 172 -10.19 15.16 -3.52
CA GLY A 172 -10.01 16.42 -2.81
C GLY A 172 -10.83 16.54 -1.52
N GLN A 173 -11.39 15.45 -0.98
CA GLN A 173 -12.12 15.45 0.28
C GLN A 173 -11.18 15.18 1.45
N LYS A 174 -11.31 15.94 2.55
CA LYS A 174 -10.53 15.70 3.76
C LYS A 174 -10.87 14.34 4.36
N MET A 175 -9.83 13.57 4.62
CA MET A 175 -9.93 12.28 5.26
C MET A 175 -10.11 12.44 6.77
N PRO A 176 -10.73 11.46 7.45
CA PRO A 176 -10.83 11.45 8.91
C PRO A 176 -9.46 11.25 9.58
N GLN A 177 -9.30 11.74 10.79
CA GLN A 177 -8.20 11.34 11.67
C GLN A 177 -8.25 9.82 11.91
N GLY A 178 -7.09 9.18 12.00
CA GLY A 178 -6.96 7.73 12.10
C GLY A 178 -5.58 7.21 11.72
N ASP A 179 -5.46 5.90 11.59
CA ASP A 179 -4.22 5.24 11.20
C ASP A 179 -4.13 5.09 9.68
N TYR A 180 -2.96 5.44 9.14
CA TYR A 180 -2.67 5.41 7.71
C TYR A 180 -1.36 4.66 7.45
N LEU A 181 -1.25 4.10 6.26
CA LEU A 181 -0.04 3.47 5.74
C LEU A 181 0.51 4.34 4.62
N PHE A 182 1.74 4.83 4.81
CA PHE A 182 2.47 5.59 3.79
C PHE A 182 3.46 4.70 3.09
N PHE A 183 3.58 4.86 1.79
CA PHE A 183 4.46 4.06 0.96
C PHE A 183 5.38 4.93 0.12
N ILE A 184 6.61 4.44 -0.09
CA ILE A 184 7.56 4.97 -1.05
C ILE A 184 8.02 3.78 -1.89
N GLU A 185 7.68 3.78 -3.18
CA GLU A 185 8.15 2.79 -4.16
C GLU A 185 9.18 3.44 -5.08
N CYS A 186 10.28 2.73 -5.34
CA CYS A 186 11.35 3.14 -6.22
C CYS A 186 11.71 1.98 -7.15
N ALA A 187 11.79 2.27 -8.45
CA ALA A 187 12.37 1.34 -9.42
C ALA A 187 13.03 2.09 -10.58
N ARG A 188 14.02 1.46 -11.20
CA ARG A 188 14.71 2.00 -12.37
C ARG A 188 15.21 0.88 -13.27
N GLU A 189 15.54 1.24 -14.51
CA GLU A 189 16.22 0.33 -15.43
C GLU A 189 17.49 -0.24 -14.80
N LYS A 190 17.57 -1.58 -14.71
CA LYS A 190 18.70 -2.32 -14.15
C LYS A 190 19.06 -1.92 -12.71
N GLY A 191 18.11 -1.36 -11.96
CA GLY A 191 18.26 -1.10 -10.53
C GLY A 191 17.44 -2.06 -9.69
N PRO A 192 17.52 -1.93 -8.36
CA PRO A 192 16.66 -2.66 -7.45
C PRO A 192 15.21 -2.18 -7.57
N TYR A 193 14.29 -3.06 -7.17
CA TYR A 193 12.88 -2.74 -6.97
C TYR A 193 12.63 -2.64 -5.46
N GLU A 194 12.20 -1.49 -4.99
CA GLU A 194 12.14 -1.17 -3.57
C GLU A 194 10.80 -0.54 -3.20
N VAL A 195 10.28 -0.97 -2.04
CA VAL A 195 9.06 -0.43 -1.45
C VAL A 195 9.30 -0.34 0.05
N ILE A 196 9.10 0.84 0.61
CA ILE A 196 9.02 1.11 2.04
C ILE A 196 7.55 1.33 2.38
N SER A 197 7.08 0.75 3.48
CA SER A 197 5.74 0.97 4.03
C SER A 197 5.85 1.35 5.49
N GLN A 198 5.20 2.42 5.90
CA GLN A 198 5.30 2.93 7.26
C GLN A 198 3.91 3.35 7.78
N PRO A 199 3.43 2.75 8.89
CA PRO A 199 2.26 3.24 9.58
C PRO A 199 2.54 4.58 10.26
N LEU A 200 1.55 5.48 10.23
CA LEU A 200 1.53 6.75 10.95
C LEU A 200 0.10 7.08 11.40
N THR A 201 -0.05 7.42 12.68
CA THR A 201 -1.34 7.83 13.26
C THR A 201 -1.54 9.33 13.07
N ILE A 202 -2.68 9.73 12.54
CA ILE A 202 -3.04 11.13 12.30
C ILE A 202 -4.13 11.52 13.29
N ALA A 203 -3.81 12.42 14.23
CA ALA A 203 -4.69 12.80 15.34
C ALA A 203 -4.68 14.31 15.62
N ALA A 204 -5.09 14.72 16.82
CA ALA A 204 -5.04 16.12 17.25
C ALA A 204 -3.63 16.59 17.68
N VAL A 205 -2.67 15.66 17.79
CA VAL A 205 -1.28 15.94 18.20
C VAL A 205 -0.30 15.58 17.09
N PRO A 206 0.86 16.24 17.00
CA PRO A 206 1.92 15.87 16.07
C PRO A 206 2.40 14.44 16.32
N SER A 207 2.84 13.78 15.25
CA SER A 207 3.42 12.43 15.30
C SER A 207 4.48 12.28 14.23
N SER A 208 5.42 11.38 14.44
CA SER A 208 6.45 11.08 13.44
C SER A 208 6.83 9.62 13.41
N ALA A 209 7.39 9.20 12.28
CA ALA A 209 7.93 7.86 12.07
C ALA A 209 9.18 7.94 11.19
N SER A 210 10.16 7.07 11.44
CA SER A 210 11.36 6.95 10.63
C SER A 210 11.60 5.46 10.33
N PRO A 211 11.18 4.97 9.15
CA PRO A 211 11.45 3.59 8.75
C PRO A 211 12.94 3.39 8.49
N ALA A 212 13.39 2.14 8.60
CA ALA A 212 14.76 1.77 8.27
C ALA A 212 15.07 2.02 6.79
N ASP A 213 16.32 2.36 6.51
CA ASP A 213 16.85 2.51 5.16
C ASP A 213 16.66 1.22 4.35
N LYS A 214 16.39 1.37 3.06
CA LYS A 214 16.19 0.26 2.14
C LYS A 214 16.84 0.57 0.79
N GLY A 215 18.05 0.05 0.64
CA GLY A 215 18.89 0.16 -0.56
C GLY A 215 19.05 1.59 -1.07
N GLU A 216 18.42 1.93 -2.20
CA GLU A 216 18.58 3.25 -2.83
C GLU A 216 17.71 4.34 -2.17
N ILE A 217 16.78 3.97 -1.29
CA ILE A 217 15.98 4.89 -0.48
C ILE A 217 16.46 4.87 0.98
N SER A 218 16.81 6.04 1.50
CA SER A 218 17.35 6.19 2.85
C SER A 218 16.88 7.48 3.53
N LYS A 219 17.16 7.62 4.83
CA LYS A 219 16.87 8.81 5.64
C LYS A 219 15.40 9.23 5.56
N VAL A 220 14.52 8.24 5.62
CA VAL A 220 13.09 8.50 5.55
C VAL A 220 12.59 9.05 6.88
N LEU A 221 11.93 10.20 6.83
CA LEU A 221 11.26 10.82 7.96
C LEU A 221 9.85 11.22 7.54
N MET A 222 8.86 10.75 8.30
CA MET A 222 7.46 11.15 8.13
C MET A 222 7.05 11.94 9.37
N THR A 223 6.54 13.15 9.17
CA THR A 223 6.11 14.03 10.25
C THR A 223 4.74 14.58 9.96
N TYR A 224 3.78 14.26 10.83
CA TYR A 224 2.46 14.88 10.82
C TYR A 224 2.44 16.11 11.73
N ILE A 225 1.92 17.21 11.19
CA ILE A 225 1.66 18.46 11.89
C ILE A 225 0.16 18.76 11.73
N PRO A 226 -0.61 18.88 12.82
CA PRO A 226 -2.05 19.20 12.78
C PRO A 226 -2.34 20.64 12.35
#